data_AF-A0A644VYD0-F1
#
_entry.id   AF-A0A644VYD0-F1
#
_cell.length_a   1.000
_cell.length_b   1.000
_cell.length_c   1.000
_cell.angle_alpha   90.00
_cell.angle_beta   90.00
_cell.angle_gamma   90.00
#
_symmetry.space_group_name_H-M   'P 1'
#
loop_
_entity.id
_entity.type
_entity.pdbx_description
1 polymer ?
#
loop_
_entity_poly.entity_id
_entity_poly.type
_entity_poly.pdbx_seq_one_letter_code
_entity_poly.pdbx_strand_id
1 'polypeptide(L)'
;MEIISGYARSNKFISFVALYFGISIVLQMAFSVNIMIPCLWKTLFHTECPGCGLTTALISLLRFDITGAYSANPLIFIVLPSVIFYIIKDFRRYASETHL
;
A
#
# COMPACT_ATOMS: atom_id res chain seq x y z
N MET A 1 20.91 -10.67 0.91
CA MET A 1 20.66 -9.29 1.40
C MET A 1 21.17 -8.23 0.41
N GLU A 2 22.25 -8.47 -0.34
CA GLU A 2 22.83 -7.45 -1.24
C GLU A 2 21.91 -7.05 -2.41
N ILE A 3 21.18 -7.98 -3.01
CA ILE A 3 20.25 -7.69 -4.13
C ILE A 3 19.08 -6.80 -3.66
N ILE A 4 18.54 -7.05 -2.47
CA ILE A 4 17.44 -6.25 -1.88
C ILE A 4 17.94 -4.83 -1.56
N SER A 5 19.15 -4.71 -1.02
CA SER A 5 19.79 -3.42 -0.76
C SER A 5 20.07 -2.64 -2.05
N GLY A 6 20.52 -3.32 -3.11
CA GLY A 6 20.70 -2.74 -4.44
C GLY A 6 19.39 -2.23 -5.05
N TYR A 7 18.33 -3.03 -5.00
CA TYR A 7 16.99 -2.63 -5.48
C TYR A 7 16.44 -1.42 -4.71
N ALA A 8 16.53 -1.43 -3.38
CA ALA A 8 16.10 -0.31 -2.54
C ALA A 8 16.89 0.98 -2.82
N ARG A 9 18.18 0.86 -3.17
CA ARG A 9 19.05 1.99 -3.50
C ARG A 9 18.85 2.52 -4.92
N SER A 10 18.47 1.65 -5.87
CA SER A 10 18.13 2.03 -7.24
C SER A 10 16.77 2.73 -7.29
N ASN A 11 15.76 2.14 -6.64
CA ASN A 11 14.38 2.64 -6.63
C ASN A 11 14.05 3.39 -5.33
N LYS A 12 14.86 4.41 -4.99
CA LYS A 12 14.72 5.19 -3.74
C LYS A 12 13.30 5.71 -3.54
N PHE A 13 12.65 6.20 -4.60
CA PHE A 13 11.29 6.73 -4.53
C PHE A 13 10.27 5.68 -4.05
N ILE A 14 10.28 4.49 -4.65
CA ILE A 14 9.39 3.38 -4.26
C ILE A 14 9.67 2.98 -2.80
N SER A 15 10.95 2.95 -2.41
CA SER A 15 11.34 2.60 -1.05
C SER A 15 10.85 3.63 -0.01
N PHE A 16 10.92 4.93 -0.32
CA PHE A 16 10.39 5.99 0.56
C PHE A 16 8.86 5.92 0.67
N VAL A 17 8.16 5.71 -0.44
CA VAL A 17 6.70 5.57 -0.47
C VAL A 17 6.26 4.36 0.35
N ALA A 18 6.86 3.20 0.13
CA ALA A 18 6.56 1.98 0.87
C ALA A 18 6.81 2.14 2.38
N LEU A 19 7.91 2.81 2.76
CA LEU A 19 8.23 3.08 4.16
C LEU A 19 7.20 4.00 4.82
N TYR A 20 6.82 5.09 4.15
CA TYR A 20 5.80 6.02 4.68
C TYR A 20 4.45 5.33 4.90
N PHE A 21 3.97 4.56 3.91
CA PHE A 21 2.72 3.80 4.05
C PHE A 21 2.82 2.73 5.13
N GLY A 22 3.94 2.00 5.19
CA GLY A 22 4.17 1.01 6.24
C GLY A 22 4.15 1.60 7.65
N ILE A 23 4.88 2.69 7.88
CA ILE A 23 4.88 3.40 9.16
C ILE A 23 3.48 3.92 9.51
N SER A 24 2.77 4.51 8.54
CA SER A 24 1.42 5.05 8.77
C SER A 24 0.43 3.96 9.18
N ILE A 25 0.46 2.79 8.52
CA ILE A 25 -0.38 1.64 8.84
C ILE A 25 -0.03 1.10 10.23
N VAL A 26 1.25 0.95 10.55
CA VAL A 26 1.70 0.46 11.87
C VAL A 26 1.27 1.40 12.99
N LEU A 27 1.42 2.71 12.81
CA LEU A 27 0.99 3.71 13.80
C LEU A 27 -0.53 3.66 14.00
N GLN A 28 -1.30 3.48 12.93
CA GLN A 28 -2.75 3.36 13.01
C GLN A 28 -3.19 2.05 13.68
N MET A 29 -2.49 0.94 13.44
CA MET A 29 -2.78 -0.34 14.09
C MET A 29 -2.39 -0.34 15.58
N ALA A 30 -1.23 0.23 15.93
CA ALA A 30 -0.69 0.17 17.29
C ALA A 30 -1.25 1.26 18.22
N PHE A 31 -1.47 2.48 17.70
CA PHE A 31 -1.85 3.64 18.50
C PHE A 31 -3.23 4.20 18.16
N SER A 32 -3.96 3.61 17.19
CA SER A 32 -5.23 4.15 16.66
C SER A 32 -5.11 5.60 16.16
N VAL A 33 -3.89 6.04 15.85
CA VAL A 33 -3.60 7.39 15.36
C VAL A 33 -3.76 7.41 13.84
N ASN A 34 -4.76 8.15 13.34
CA ASN A 34 -5.00 8.34 11.92
C ASN A 34 -4.14 9.49 11.36
N ILE A 35 -2.85 9.24 11.06
CA ILE A 35 -1.95 10.19 10.35
C ILE A 35 -2.12 10.11 8.82
N MET A 36 -3.00 9.23 8.35
CA MET A 36 -3.26 9.07 6.93
C MET A 36 -3.90 10.32 6.32
N ILE A 37 -3.44 10.70 5.13
CA ILE A 37 -4.00 11.83 4.39
C ILE A 37 -5.50 11.56 4.16
N PRO A 38 -6.40 12.44 4.62
CA PRO A 38 -7.83 12.28 4.36
C PRO A 38 -8.07 12.35 2.86
N CYS A 39 -9.01 11.54 2.36
CA CYS A 39 -9.38 11.51 0.94
C CYS A 39 -9.76 12.93 0.50
N LEU A 40 -8.88 13.62 -0.24
CA LEU A 40 -9.10 15.01 -0.68
C LEU A 40 -10.41 15.15 -1.45
N TRP A 41 -10.80 14.10 -2.17
CA TRP A 41 -12.06 14.04 -2.91
C TRP A 41 -13.29 14.14 -2.01
N LYS A 42 -13.29 13.40 -0.89
CA LYS A 42 -14.37 13.46 0.10
C LYS A 42 -14.40 14.80 0.82
N THR A 43 -13.24 15.42 1.02
CA THR A 43 -13.15 16.76 1.64
C THR A 43 -13.64 17.86 0.71
N LEU A 44 -13.35 17.78 -0.59
CA LEU A 44 -13.67 18.84 -1.56
C LEU A 44 -15.07 18.70 -2.18
N PHE A 45 -15.48 17.49 -2.52
CA PHE A 45 -16.72 17.23 -3.24
C PHE A 45 -17.79 16.59 -2.35
N HIS A 46 -17.46 16.21 -1.11
CA HIS A 46 -18.34 15.48 -0.19
C HIS A 46 -18.89 14.15 -0.73
N THR A 47 -18.40 13.70 -1.90
CA THR A 47 -18.75 12.44 -2.54
C THR A 47 -17.64 11.42 -2.32
N GLU A 48 -17.99 10.15 -2.22
CA GLU A 48 -17.01 9.06 -2.14
C GLU A 48 -16.52 8.70 -3.55
N CYS A 49 -15.20 8.79 -3.77
CA CYS A 49 -14.57 8.32 -5.00
C CYS A 49 -14.27 6.81 -4.88
N PRO A 50 -14.05 6.08 -6.00
CA PRO A 50 -13.79 4.63 -5.95
C PRO A 50 -12.54 4.25 -5.14
N GLY A 51 -11.64 5.20 -4.86
CA GLY A 51 -10.47 4.99 -4.03
C GLY A 51 -10.63 5.39 -2.56
N CYS A 52 -11.70 6.10 -2.16
CA CYS A 52 -11.87 6.47 -0.76
C CYS A 52 -12.09 5.18 0.08
N GLY A 53 -11.39 5.07 1.21
CA GLY A 53 -11.49 3.89 2.09
C GLY A 53 -10.54 2.72 1.76
N LEU A 54 -9.72 2.80 0.69
CA LEU A 54 -8.78 1.74 0.33
C LEU A 54 -7.84 1.34 1.47
N THR A 55 -7.26 2.31 2.18
CA THR A 55 -6.35 2.01 3.29
C THR A 55 -7.07 1.50 4.52
N THR A 56 -8.32 1.94 4.77
CA THR A 56 -9.17 1.35 5.81
C THR A 56 -9.45 -0.12 5.50
N ALA A 57 -9.80 -0.42 4.25
CA ALA A 57 -10.00 -1.78 3.78
C ALA A 57 -8.72 -2.63 3.92
N LEU A 58 -7.55 -2.06 3.62
CA LEU A 58 -6.26 -2.72 3.85
C LEU A 58 -6.03 -3.04 5.32
N ILE A 59 -6.34 -2.13 6.24
CA ILE A 59 -6.18 -2.37 7.69
C ILE A 59 -7.14 -3.43 8.19
N SER A 60 -8.39 -3.44 7.71
CA SER A 60 -9.33 -4.53 8.00
C SER A 60 -8.80 -5.87 7.50
N LEU A 61 -8.22 -5.94 6.29
CA LEU A 61 -7.55 -7.15 5.81
C LEU A 61 -6.37 -7.56 6.71
N LEU A 62 -5.56 -6.61 7.17
CA LEU A 62 -4.45 -6.87 8.10
C LEU A 62 -4.93 -7.34 9.48
N ARG A 63 -6.15 -6.99 9.87
CA ARG A 63 -6.83 -7.50 11.08
C ARG A 63 -7.58 -8.83 10.84
N PHE A 64 -7.44 -9.43 9.66
CA PHE A 64 -8.18 -10.62 9.22
C PHE A 64 -9.71 -10.43 9.16
N ASP A 65 -10.18 -9.19 9.07
CA ASP A 65 -11.60 -8.85 8.91
C ASP A 65 -11.94 -8.62 7.43
N ILE A 66 -12.31 -9.72 6.75
CA ILE A 66 -12.64 -9.72 5.33
C ILE A 66 -13.94 -8.95 5.06
N THR A 67 -14.94 -9.08 5.94
CA THR A 67 -16.24 -8.42 5.80
C THR A 67 -16.10 -6.91 5.98
N GLY A 68 -15.33 -6.48 6.98
CA GLY A 68 -15.00 -5.07 7.18
C GLY A 68 -14.19 -4.49 6.01
N ALA A 69 -13.27 -5.27 5.44
CA ALA A 69 -12.52 -4.84 4.26
C ALA A 69 -13.40 -4.63 3.03
N TYR A 70 -14.31 -5.58 2.75
CA TYR A 70 -15.25 -5.47 1.64
C TYR A 70 -16.22 -4.29 1.81
N SER A 71 -16.70 -4.08 3.03
CA SER A 71 -17.61 -2.96 3.35
C SER A 71 -16.90 -1.60 3.27
N ALA A 72 -15.61 -1.55 3.63
CA ALA A 72 -14.82 -0.31 3.57
C ALA A 72 -14.47 0.08 2.14
N ASN A 73 -13.91 -0.84 1.35
CA ASN A 73 -13.71 -0.64 -0.09
C ASN A 73 -13.44 -1.97 -0.80
N PRO A 74 -14.36 -2.48 -1.64
CA PRO A 74 -14.18 -3.76 -2.32
C PRO A 74 -13.07 -3.74 -3.39
N LEU A 75 -12.63 -2.58 -3.88
CA LEU A 75 -11.50 -2.50 -4.81
C LEU A 75 -10.20 -3.02 -4.20
N ILE A 76 -10.08 -3.08 -2.87
CA ILE A 76 -8.86 -3.57 -2.22
C ILE A 76 -8.48 -4.98 -2.67
N PHE A 77 -9.47 -5.83 -2.97
CA PHE A 77 -9.24 -7.20 -3.43
C PHE A 77 -8.67 -7.29 -4.85
N ILE A 78 -8.77 -6.22 -5.63
CA ILE A 78 -8.17 -6.13 -6.97
C ILE A 78 -6.84 -5.37 -6.89
N VAL A 79 -6.84 -4.24 -6.18
CA VAL A 79 -5.68 -3.35 -6.07
C VAL A 79 -4.54 -4.04 -5.34
N LEU A 80 -4.80 -4.68 -4.21
CA LEU A 80 -3.74 -5.29 -3.39
C LEU A 80 -2.97 -6.38 -4.15
N PRO A 81 -3.63 -7.38 -4.79
CA PRO A 81 -2.91 -8.37 -5.61
C PRO A 81 -2.20 -7.74 -6.81
N SER A 82 -2.79 -6.74 -7.45
CA SER A 82 -2.18 -6.06 -8.61
C SER A 82 -0.89 -5.33 -8.24
N VAL A 83 -0.89 -4.63 -7.11
CA VAL A 83 0.31 -3.95 -6.58
C VAL A 83 1.39 -4.96 -6.21
N ILE A 84 1.03 -6.04 -5.51
CA ILE A 84 1.97 -7.12 -5.17
C ILE A 84 2.58 -7.73 -6.44
N PHE A 85 1.75 -8.02 -7.44
CA PHE A 85 2.22 -8.57 -8.72
C PHE A 85 3.19 -7.62 -9.43
N TYR A 86 2.88 -6.32 -9.48
CA TYR A 86 3.75 -5.32 -10.10
C TYR A 86 5.11 -5.24 -9.39
N ILE A 87 5.12 -5.21 -8.05
CA ILE A 87 6.35 -5.18 -7.26
C ILE A 87 7.19 -6.44 -7.50
N ILE A 88 6.58 -7.62 -7.53
CA ILE A 88 7.28 -8.88 -7.82
C ILE A 88 7.88 -8.85 -9.22
N LYS A 89 7.13 -8.37 -10.22
CA LYS A 89 7.61 -8.28 -11.60
C LYS A 89 8.79 -7.31 -11.73
N ASP A 90 8.69 -6.15 -11.09
CA ASP A 90 9.77 -5.14 -11.07
C ASP A 90 11.03 -5.69 -10.38
N PHE A 91 10.86 -6.35 -9.24
CA PHE A 91 11.96 -7.01 -8.52
C PHE A 91 12.62 -8.12 -9.35
N ARG A 92 11.82 -8.97 -10.01
CA ARG A 92 12.34 -10.04 -10.89
C ARG A 92 13.11 -9.47 -12.08
N ARG A 93 12.62 -8.36 -12.65
CA ARG A 93 13.31 -7.65 -13.74
C ARG A 93 14.64 -7.09 -13.27
N TYR A 94 14.67 -6.40 -12.14
CA TYR A 94 15.90 -5.87 -11.56
C TYR A 94 16.93 -6.98 -11.26
N ALA A 95 16.47 -8.08 -10.66
CA ALA A 95 17.33 -9.24 -10.38
C ALA A 95 17.89 -9.87 -11.66
N SER A 96 17.12 -9.91 -12.75
CA SER A 96 17.62 -10.40 -14.04
C SER A 96 18.61 -9.46 -14.73
N GLU A 97 18.43 -8.14 -14.60
CA GLU A 97 19.33 -7.13 -15.18
C GLU A 97 20.66 -7.02 -14.41
N THR A 98 20.69 -7.38 -13.11
CA THR A 98 21.89 -7.30 -12.25
C THR A 98 22.78 -8.55 -12.34
N HIS A 99 22.29 -9.65 -12.94
CA HIS A 99 23.04 -10.90 -13.14
C HIS A 99 23.67 -11.04 -14.54
N LEU A 100 23.63 -9.97 -15.35
CA LEU A 100 24.37 -9.77 -16.61
C LEU A 100 25.49 -8.76 -16.37
#